data_AF-A0A672JW24-F1
#
_entry.id   AF-A0A672JW24-F1
#
_cell.length_a   1.000
_cell.length_b   1.000
_cell.length_c   1.000
_cell.angle_alpha   90.00
_cell.angle_beta   90.00
_cell.angle_gamma   90.00
#
_symmetry.space_group_name_H-M   'P 1'
#
loop_
_entity.id
_entity.type
_entity.pdbx_description
1 polymer ?
#
loop_
_entity_poly.entity_id
_entity_poly.type
_entity_poly.pdbx_seq_one_letter_code
_entity_poly.pdbx_strand_id
1 'polypeptide(L)'
;MLDPADELAPVGNYDQCKREEEKRLLTLYERLQSLALHSSQRDQESEEENSDEEDESSEDEDAEEEVQDDDDDDDDDDNADSADEDIGPTAKGQGSVTYIALSAFTGEEEGDLSIQKGEVLRVVSKNKDGWWLAQNSKGQKGLVPKTFLKVRIISQALTDKTSNWNTVRKAVTEIDATDVLSAMGAIPPGFRPSTLSRLLEEGRSYRASHFIQPKLSQSQLSFKDLHMDPDTGKSSRVGLILTLWNCRMIPPPGVGLQVLSRHIRLCAFDGTQVLSNIHTVRATYNSKSPKTWSFSPRMTGMLPCLLDGDCFLRCDSESPDLGILFELGVTYIRNSTGERGDLSCGWAFLKLFDESGAPIALRTQELTVHGGTPFEKDRYPTGVFQQMLLSRKIPKLVVKLKSVKTRSRELLNLLPDTIVGSLSTVHLLATYRQILADALLLDRITMYNADLICSSVLASFPDVLDQPDLMDAFRKSWTESESNLRRSDKRDINVLKQMFVSVYMGSVFPLLYSVEMPAPCWADEEVESQRARIIYSPSQKPSVETLLSSQCSHQAFDITQVTYDLISSAQH
;
A
#
# COMPACT_ATOMS: atom_id res chain seq x y z
N MET A 1 29.18 49.15 -33.39
CA MET A 1 29.80 48.39 -32.30
C MET A 1 28.72 47.53 -31.67
N LEU A 2 28.78 46.23 -31.91
CA LEU A 2 28.28 45.10 -31.12
C LEU A 2 28.88 43.86 -31.85
N ASP A 3 29.47 42.93 -31.11
CA ASP A 3 30.29 41.84 -31.69
C ASP A 3 29.42 40.68 -32.22
N PRO A 4 29.87 39.96 -33.28
CA PRO A 4 29.11 38.89 -33.92
C PRO A 4 29.33 37.53 -33.23
N ALA A 5 29.15 37.46 -31.90
CA ALA A 5 29.47 36.28 -31.09
C ALA A 5 28.26 35.45 -30.59
N ASP A 6 27.02 35.96 -30.74
CA ASP A 6 25.78 35.30 -30.29
C ASP A 6 24.91 34.78 -31.46
N GLU A 7 25.50 33.94 -32.31
CA GLU A 7 24.70 33.09 -33.21
C GLU A 7 24.49 31.72 -32.54
N LEU A 8 23.23 31.39 -32.22
CA LEU A 8 22.86 30.11 -31.61
C LEU A 8 23.23 28.96 -32.56
N ALA A 9 24.11 28.07 -32.10
CA ALA A 9 24.61 26.96 -32.90
C ALA A 9 23.44 26.07 -33.40
N PRO A 10 23.38 25.75 -34.71
CA PRO A 10 22.32 24.91 -35.25
C PRO A 10 22.47 23.47 -34.74
N VAL A 11 21.35 22.83 -34.39
CA VAL A 11 21.28 21.42 -33.98
C VAL A 11 21.40 20.51 -35.22
N GLY A 12 22.54 20.60 -35.91
CA GLY A 12 22.80 19.91 -37.17
C GLY A 12 23.21 18.44 -37.02
N ASN A 13 23.28 17.90 -35.80
CA ASN A 13 23.90 16.60 -35.54
C ASN A 13 23.13 15.67 -34.58
N TYR A 14 21.83 15.89 -34.39
CA TYR A 14 20.99 15.04 -33.54
C TYR A 14 21.07 13.55 -33.91
N ASP A 15 20.91 13.23 -35.20
CA ASP A 15 20.99 11.85 -35.69
C ASP A 15 22.39 11.25 -35.65
N GLN A 16 23.45 12.07 -35.53
CA GLN A 16 24.80 11.57 -35.28
C GLN A 16 24.99 11.25 -33.79
N CYS A 17 24.66 12.17 -32.89
CA CYS A 17 24.73 11.91 -31.44
C CYS A 17 23.85 10.73 -31.03
N LYS A 18 22.66 10.57 -31.64
CA LYS A 18 21.79 9.40 -31.43
C LYS A 18 22.49 8.09 -31.80
N ARG A 19 23.11 8.00 -32.99
CA ARG A 19 23.85 6.80 -33.43
C ARG A 19 25.13 6.55 -32.63
N GLU A 20 25.78 7.61 -32.13
CA GLU A 20 26.95 7.49 -31.27
C GLU A 20 26.58 6.93 -29.89
N GLU A 21 25.46 7.38 -29.31
CA GLU A 21 24.97 6.86 -28.03
C GLU A 21 24.36 5.44 -28.17
N GLU A 22 23.68 5.13 -29.28
CA GLU A 22 23.22 3.76 -29.60
C GLU A 22 24.41 2.78 -29.67
N LYS A 23 25.51 3.16 -30.34
CA LYS A 23 26.76 2.36 -30.35
C LYS A 23 27.38 2.23 -28.96
N ARG A 24 27.30 3.28 -28.15
CA ARG A 24 27.83 3.27 -26.77
C ARG A 24 27.03 2.32 -25.87
N LEU A 25 25.71 2.29 -26.01
CA LEU A 25 24.83 1.36 -25.31
C LEU A 25 25.07 -0.09 -25.75
N LEU A 26 25.22 -0.37 -27.05
CA LEU A 26 25.63 -1.69 -27.55
C LEU A 26 26.97 -2.15 -26.96
N THR A 27 27.98 -1.27 -26.92
CA THR A 27 29.29 -1.56 -26.33
C THR A 27 29.21 -1.86 -24.83
N LEU A 28 28.32 -1.19 -24.10
CA LEU A 28 28.05 -1.44 -22.68
C LEU A 28 27.32 -2.77 -22.46
N TYR A 29 26.38 -3.11 -23.34
CA TYR A 29 25.63 -4.36 -23.33
C TYR A 29 26.54 -5.58 -23.56
N GLU A 30 27.41 -5.53 -24.57
CA GLU A 30 28.42 -6.58 -24.84
C GLU A 30 29.36 -6.77 -23.65
N ARG A 31 29.79 -5.68 -22.99
CA ARG A 31 30.59 -5.75 -21.76
C ARG A 31 29.83 -6.41 -20.61
N LEU A 32 28.57 -6.07 -20.41
CA LEU A 32 27.71 -6.68 -19.38
C LEU A 32 27.55 -8.18 -19.61
N GLN A 33 27.27 -8.62 -20.85
CA GLN A 33 27.22 -10.04 -21.19
C GLN A 33 28.55 -10.75 -20.95
N SER A 34 29.69 -10.12 -21.32
CA SER A 34 31.02 -10.70 -21.05
C SER A 34 31.30 -10.87 -19.55
N LEU A 35 30.84 -9.94 -18.71
CA LEU A 35 31.01 -10.01 -17.25
C LEU A 35 30.10 -11.06 -16.61
N ALA A 36 28.89 -11.27 -17.12
CA ALA A 36 27.99 -12.34 -16.68
C ALA A 36 28.61 -13.72 -16.93
N LEU A 37 29.15 -13.95 -18.14
CA LEU A 37 29.87 -15.17 -18.49
C LEU A 37 31.10 -15.42 -17.58
N HIS A 38 31.86 -14.38 -17.24
CA HIS A 38 33.00 -14.47 -16.31
C HIS A 38 32.58 -14.59 -14.82
N SER A 39 31.29 -14.43 -14.49
CA SER A 39 30.76 -14.78 -13.17
C SER A 39 30.45 -16.28 -13.14
N SER A 40 29.69 -16.77 -14.12
CA SER A 40 29.24 -18.17 -14.18
C SER A 40 30.38 -19.19 -14.28
N GLN A 41 31.53 -18.83 -14.85
CA GLN A 41 32.73 -19.69 -14.86
C GLN A 41 33.43 -19.75 -13.50
N ARG A 42 33.33 -18.69 -12.69
CA ARG A 42 33.99 -18.59 -11.38
C ARG A 42 33.25 -19.38 -10.29
N ASP A 43 31.96 -19.58 -10.49
CA ASP A 43 31.15 -20.43 -9.62
C ASP A 43 31.49 -21.92 -9.87
N GLN A 44 31.75 -22.32 -11.12
CA GLN A 44 32.15 -23.70 -11.49
C GLN A 44 33.55 -24.08 -10.97
N GLU A 45 34.54 -23.18 -11.03
CA GLU A 45 35.88 -23.43 -10.46
C GLU A 45 35.85 -23.58 -8.92
N SER A 46 34.77 -23.17 -8.24
CA SER A 46 34.63 -23.29 -6.78
C SER A 46 34.04 -24.62 -6.29
N GLU A 47 33.48 -25.43 -7.18
CA GLU A 47 32.89 -26.73 -6.85
C GLU A 47 33.88 -27.90 -7.05
N GLU A 48 34.97 -27.73 -7.82
CA GLU A 48 35.98 -28.77 -8.06
C GLU A 48 37.10 -28.85 -6.99
N GLU A 49 37.26 -27.85 -6.10
CA GLU A 49 38.33 -27.83 -5.09
C GLU A 49 37.97 -28.49 -3.73
N ASN A 50 36.79 -29.11 -3.58
CA ASN A 50 36.29 -29.55 -2.27
C ASN A 50 35.82 -31.03 -2.21
N SER A 51 36.48 -31.92 -2.96
CA SER A 51 36.34 -33.37 -2.86
C SER A 51 37.67 -34.04 -2.50
N ASP A 52 37.98 -34.11 -1.19
CA ASP A 52 38.92 -35.07 -0.58
C ASP A 52 38.87 -34.93 0.95
N GLU A 53 38.12 -35.81 1.63
CA GLU A 53 38.53 -36.56 2.84
C GLU A 53 37.36 -37.46 3.33
N GLU A 54 37.71 -38.65 3.84
CA GLU A 54 36.85 -39.84 3.95
C GLU A 54 36.14 -39.99 5.33
N ASP A 55 35.03 -40.74 5.36
CA ASP A 55 34.55 -41.75 6.34
C ASP A 55 34.65 -41.51 7.88
N GLU A 56 33.90 -42.14 8.80
CA GLU A 56 33.19 -43.43 8.82
C GLU A 56 31.87 -43.39 9.63
N SER A 57 31.08 -44.46 9.48
CA SER A 57 30.15 -45.08 10.47
C SER A 57 28.76 -44.45 10.72
N SER A 58 27.66 -45.21 10.88
CA SER A 58 27.37 -46.64 10.62
C SER A 58 25.89 -46.93 10.93
N GLU A 59 25.23 -47.86 10.20
CA GLU A 59 24.04 -48.66 10.62
C GLU A 59 22.73 -47.86 10.90
N ASP A 60 21.48 -48.33 10.82
CA ASP A 60 20.70 -49.43 10.17
C ASP A 60 19.22 -48.95 10.21
N GLU A 61 18.18 -49.44 9.52
CA GLU A 61 17.88 -50.62 8.66
C GLU A 61 16.70 -50.21 7.71
N ASP A 62 16.54 -50.86 6.54
CA ASP A 62 15.30 -51.26 5.80
C ASP A 62 13.89 -50.61 6.07
N ALA A 63 12.95 -50.52 5.11
CA ALA A 63 12.93 -50.75 3.66
C ALA A 63 11.64 -50.13 3.06
N GLU A 64 11.63 -49.90 1.75
CA GLU A 64 10.45 -49.47 0.97
C GLU A 64 9.66 -50.69 0.45
N GLU A 65 8.35 -50.51 0.22
CA GLU A 65 7.62 -51.29 -0.80
C GLU A 65 6.91 -50.30 -1.74
N GLU A 66 7.43 -50.20 -2.97
CA GLU A 66 6.68 -49.68 -4.10
C GLU A 66 5.70 -50.75 -4.61
N VAL A 67 4.55 -50.30 -5.14
CA VAL A 67 3.90 -51.02 -6.25
C VAL A 67 3.44 -49.97 -7.26
N GLN A 68 3.75 -50.25 -8.52
CA GLN A 68 3.51 -49.42 -9.70
C GLN A 68 2.18 -49.82 -10.38
N ASP A 69 2.01 -49.44 -11.64
CA ASP A 69 0.95 -49.82 -12.57
C ASP A 69 -0.40 -49.05 -12.47
N ASP A 70 -1.04 -48.58 -13.55
CA ASP A 70 -0.55 -48.21 -14.89
C ASP A 70 -1.66 -47.42 -15.65
N ASP A 71 -1.23 -46.63 -16.62
CA ASP A 71 -1.81 -46.40 -17.97
C ASP A 71 -3.15 -45.67 -18.29
N ASP A 72 -3.05 -45.05 -19.49
CA ASP A 72 -4.03 -44.69 -20.54
C ASP A 72 -4.94 -43.46 -20.42
N ASP A 73 -4.45 -42.35 -21.01
CA ASP A 73 -4.85 -41.78 -22.32
C ASP A 73 -6.35 -41.68 -22.70
N ASP A 74 -6.74 -40.49 -23.19
CA ASP A 74 -6.99 -40.31 -24.64
C ASP A 74 -7.08 -38.82 -25.02
N ASP A 75 -6.63 -38.50 -26.23
CA ASP A 75 -6.61 -37.16 -26.85
C ASP A 75 -8.01 -36.69 -27.32
N ASP A 76 -8.19 -35.39 -27.59
CA ASP A 76 -8.28 -34.94 -28.99
C ASP A 76 -8.23 -33.40 -29.16
N ASP A 77 -7.61 -33.02 -30.27
CA ASP A 77 -7.38 -31.65 -30.75
C ASP A 77 -8.60 -31.10 -31.51
N ASP A 78 -8.80 -29.77 -31.54
CA ASP A 78 -9.35 -29.14 -32.75
C ASP A 78 -9.19 -27.62 -32.78
N ASN A 79 -8.88 -27.11 -33.97
CA ASN A 79 -8.33 -25.78 -34.22
C ASN A 79 -9.30 -24.94 -35.09
N ALA A 80 -9.55 -23.67 -34.75
CA ALA A 80 -10.34 -22.77 -35.60
C ALA A 80 -10.01 -21.28 -35.43
N ASP A 81 -9.45 -20.68 -36.48
CA ASP A 81 -9.37 -19.22 -36.67
C ASP A 81 -10.76 -18.55 -36.68
N SER A 82 -10.87 -17.35 -36.09
CA SER A 82 -11.81 -16.33 -36.58
C SER A 82 -11.38 -14.90 -36.20
N ALA A 83 -11.76 -13.94 -37.04
CA ALA A 83 -11.19 -12.60 -37.13
C ALA A 83 -11.84 -11.54 -36.22
N ASP A 84 -11.23 -10.35 -36.22
CA ASP A 84 -11.71 -9.10 -35.60
C ASP A 84 -13.23 -8.85 -35.70
N GLU A 85 -13.89 -8.56 -34.57
CA GLU A 85 -15.10 -7.72 -34.55
C GLU A 85 -15.02 -6.59 -33.52
N ASP A 86 -15.09 -5.36 -34.04
CA ASP A 86 -15.05 -4.07 -33.32
C ASP A 86 -16.42 -3.74 -32.71
N ILE A 87 -16.57 -3.86 -31.39
CA ILE A 87 -17.77 -3.41 -30.65
C ILE A 87 -17.50 -2.07 -29.95
N GLY A 88 -17.62 -0.99 -30.71
CA GLY A 88 -17.56 0.37 -30.17
C GLY A 88 -18.82 0.76 -29.37
N PRO A 89 -18.68 1.37 -28.17
CA PRO A 89 -19.82 1.91 -27.44
C PRO A 89 -20.28 3.24 -28.07
N THR A 90 -21.56 3.29 -28.44
CA THR A 90 -22.22 4.45 -29.04
C THR A 90 -22.34 5.64 -28.08
N ALA A 91 -22.36 6.85 -28.64
CA ALA A 91 -22.30 8.08 -27.88
C ALA A 91 -23.60 8.42 -27.13
N LYS A 92 -23.47 8.85 -25.85
CA LYS A 92 -24.11 10.07 -25.28
C LYS A 92 -23.61 10.34 -23.85
N GLY A 93 -22.81 11.40 -23.68
CA GLY A 93 -22.26 11.79 -22.38
C GLY A 93 -21.09 12.77 -22.46
N GLN A 94 -21.24 13.87 -23.20
CA GLN A 94 -20.14 14.82 -23.43
C GLN A 94 -19.80 15.68 -22.19
N GLY A 95 -18.94 15.15 -21.33
CA GLY A 95 -18.08 15.97 -20.49
C GLY A 95 -17.08 16.72 -21.36
N SER A 96 -17.06 18.06 -21.28
CA SER A 96 -16.18 18.90 -22.11
C SER A 96 -14.74 18.88 -21.59
N VAL A 97 -13.97 17.84 -21.91
CA VAL A 97 -12.55 17.73 -21.55
C VAL A 97 -11.74 18.86 -22.21
N THR A 98 -11.17 19.74 -21.40
CA THR A 98 -10.22 20.77 -21.82
C THR A 98 -8.79 20.25 -21.79
N TYR A 99 -7.99 20.78 -22.71
CA TYR A 99 -6.59 20.45 -22.92
C TYR A 99 -5.75 21.72 -22.74
N ILE A 100 -4.45 21.55 -22.45
CA ILE A 100 -3.47 22.63 -22.40
C ILE A 100 -2.33 22.33 -23.37
N ALA A 101 -1.90 23.35 -24.11
CA ALA A 101 -0.78 23.26 -25.03
C ALA A 101 0.55 23.17 -24.27
N LEU A 102 1.35 22.13 -24.53
CA LEU A 102 2.67 21.91 -23.93
C LEU A 102 3.76 22.75 -24.57
N SER A 103 3.58 23.08 -25.85
CA SER A 103 4.48 23.87 -26.70
C SER A 103 3.65 24.79 -27.59
N ALA A 104 4.27 25.84 -28.13
CA ALA A 104 3.65 26.63 -29.18
C ALA A 104 3.67 25.85 -30.51
N PHE A 105 2.64 26.03 -31.32
CA PHE A 105 2.53 25.52 -32.68
C PHE A 105 1.97 26.65 -33.55
N THR A 106 2.62 26.91 -34.68
CA THR A 106 2.16 27.86 -35.69
C THR A 106 1.53 27.04 -36.80
N GLY A 107 0.27 27.31 -37.16
CA GLY A 107 -0.35 26.65 -38.29
C GLY A 107 0.36 26.98 -39.60
N GLU A 108 0.66 25.96 -40.40
CA GLU A 108 1.37 26.08 -41.67
C GLU A 108 0.42 25.92 -42.86
N GLU A 109 -0.72 25.22 -42.68
CA GLU A 109 -1.74 25.00 -43.71
C GLU A 109 -3.08 25.71 -43.44
N GLU A 110 -3.89 25.89 -44.49
CA GLU A 110 -5.22 26.51 -44.42
C GLU A 110 -6.23 25.56 -43.74
N GLY A 111 -6.28 25.64 -42.41
CA GLY A 111 -7.10 24.76 -41.57
C GLY A 111 -6.49 24.51 -40.18
N ASP A 112 -5.21 24.83 -40.01
CA ASP A 112 -4.51 24.72 -38.74
C ASP A 112 -4.90 25.82 -37.73
N LEU A 113 -4.78 25.50 -36.45
CA LEU A 113 -4.95 26.45 -35.36
C LEU A 113 -3.61 26.75 -34.70
N SER A 114 -3.08 27.95 -34.91
CA SER A 114 -1.92 28.44 -34.17
C SER A 114 -2.25 28.56 -32.68
N ILE A 115 -1.41 27.95 -31.82
CA ILE A 115 -1.58 27.87 -30.37
C ILE A 115 -0.29 28.23 -29.64
N GLN A 116 -0.38 28.85 -28.47
CA GLN A 116 0.79 29.13 -27.63
C GLN A 116 0.94 28.16 -26.47
N LYS A 117 2.19 27.95 -26.00
CA LYS A 117 2.47 27.15 -24.80
C LYS A 117 1.67 27.68 -23.60
N GLY A 118 0.92 26.80 -22.94
CA GLY A 118 0.01 27.14 -21.84
C GLY A 118 -1.41 27.51 -22.27
N GLU A 119 -1.70 27.62 -23.57
CA GLU A 119 -3.05 27.94 -24.05
C GLU A 119 -4.03 26.79 -23.80
N VAL A 120 -5.25 27.14 -23.39
CA VAL A 120 -6.30 26.17 -23.03
C VAL A 120 -7.24 25.99 -24.21
N LEU A 121 -7.42 24.74 -24.62
CA LEU A 121 -8.09 24.35 -25.85
C LEU A 121 -9.21 23.35 -25.55
N ARG A 122 -10.32 23.45 -26.28
CA ARG A 122 -11.41 22.49 -26.23
C ARG A 122 -11.34 21.60 -27.47
N VAL A 123 -11.04 20.31 -27.30
CA VAL A 123 -11.01 19.37 -28.42
C VAL A 123 -12.45 19.03 -28.83
N VAL A 124 -12.74 19.25 -30.11
CA VAL A 124 -14.06 19.08 -30.75
C VAL A 124 -14.15 17.72 -31.44
N SER A 125 -13.07 17.28 -32.10
CA SER A 125 -12.94 15.94 -32.70
C SER A 125 -11.53 15.39 -32.50
N LYS A 126 -11.43 14.06 -32.42
CA LYS A 126 -10.17 13.32 -32.34
C LYS A 126 -10.07 12.36 -33.52
N ASN A 127 -9.24 12.68 -34.50
CA ASN A 127 -9.02 11.80 -35.63
C ASN A 127 -7.95 10.75 -35.28
N LYS A 128 -7.93 9.63 -36.03
CA LYS A 128 -6.97 8.52 -35.83
C LYS A 128 -5.55 8.83 -36.36
N ASP A 129 -5.43 9.84 -37.23
CA ASP A 129 -4.19 10.38 -37.82
C ASP A 129 -3.29 11.16 -36.85
N GLY A 130 -3.76 11.43 -35.61
CA GLY A 130 -3.04 12.21 -34.60
C GLY A 130 -3.31 13.71 -34.62
N TRP A 131 -4.09 14.22 -35.58
CA TRP A 131 -4.50 15.62 -35.68
C TRP A 131 -5.89 15.82 -35.09
N TRP A 132 -6.01 16.72 -34.13
CA TRP A 132 -7.24 16.93 -33.37
C TRP A 132 -7.84 18.29 -33.70
N LEU A 133 -9.13 18.33 -34.03
CA LEU A 133 -9.85 19.58 -34.25
C LEU A 133 -10.09 20.22 -32.89
N ALA A 134 -9.39 21.32 -32.60
CA ALA A 134 -9.50 22.05 -31.35
C ALA A 134 -10.16 23.42 -31.55
N GLN A 135 -10.68 23.99 -30.45
CA GLN A 135 -11.19 25.35 -30.38
C GLN A 135 -10.43 26.13 -29.31
N ASN A 136 -9.90 27.30 -29.66
CA ASN A 136 -9.19 28.17 -28.71
C ASN A 136 -10.13 29.07 -27.90
N SER A 137 -9.56 29.80 -26.93
CA SER A 137 -10.27 30.77 -26.09
C SER A 137 -10.94 31.91 -26.88
N LYS A 138 -10.43 32.22 -28.09
CA LYS A 138 -10.98 33.22 -29.02
C LYS A 138 -12.10 32.66 -29.91
N GLY A 139 -12.49 31.40 -29.71
CA GLY A 139 -13.55 30.72 -30.46
C GLY A 139 -13.13 30.19 -31.83
N GLN A 140 -11.90 30.42 -32.27
CA GLN A 140 -11.36 29.93 -33.54
C GLN A 140 -11.17 28.41 -33.47
N LYS A 141 -11.42 27.71 -34.58
CA LYS A 141 -11.27 26.26 -34.70
C LYS A 141 -10.27 25.93 -35.80
N GLY A 142 -9.49 24.88 -35.58
CA GLY A 142 -8.56 24.32 -36.55
C GLY A 142 -7.85 23.09 -35.99
N LEU A 143 -7.01 22.47 -36.81
CA LEU A 143 -6.26 21.27 -36.44
C LEU A 143 -5.05 21.62 -35.58
N VAL A 144 -4.76 20.74 -34.62
CA VAL A 144 -3.55 20.78 -33.78
C VAL A 144 -3.02 19.36 -33.54
N PRO A 145 -1.69 19.13 -33.45
CA PRO A 145 -1.15 17.81 -33.17
C PRO A 145 -1.47 17.35 -31.75
N LYS A 146 -1.94 16.11 -31.58
CA LYS A 146 -2.18 15.47 -30.26
C LYS A 146 -0.97 15.58 -29.32
N THR A 147 0.23 15.41 -29.86
CA THR A 147 1.50 15.40 -29.10
C THR A 147 1.80 16.73 -28.41
N PHE A 148 1.20 17.83 -28.86
CA PHE A 148 1.35 19.15 -28.27
C PHE A 148 0.32 19.42 -27.15
N LEU A 149 -0.58 18.47 -26.86
CA LEU A 149 -1.70 18.64 -25.92
C LEU A 149 -1.62 17.71 -24.72
N LYS A 150 -1.72 18.27 -23.50
CA LYS A 150 -1.96 17.51 -22.27
C LYS A 150 -3.40 17.71 -21.81
N VAL A 151 -4.05 16.66 -21.32
CA VAL A 151 -5.38 16.78 -20.68
C VAL A 151 -5.24 17.70 -19.47
N ARG A 152 -6.03 18.78 -19.42
CA ARG A 152 -6.09 19.66 -18.25
C ARG A 152 -7.06 19.06 -17.25
N ILE A 153 -6.59 18.08 -16.49
CA ILE A 153 -7.29 17.64 -15.27
C ILE A 153 -7.27 18.83 -14.31
N ILE A 154 -8.43 19.41 -14.02
CA ILE A 154 -8.54 20.50 -13.06
C ILE A 154 -8.48 19.91 -11.65
N SER A 155 -7.27 19.85 -11.10
CA SER A 155 -7.04 19.64 -9.67
C SER A 155 -7.42 20.91 -8.90
N GLN A 156 -8.71 21.04 -8.57
CA GLN A 156 -9.23 22.11 -7.72
C GLN A 156 -8.91 21.83 -6.23
N ALA A 157 -7.69 22.14 -5.83
CA ALA A 157 -7.44 22.65 -4.48
C ALA A 157 -7.62 24.19 -4.50
N LEU A 158 -8.06 24.77 -3.39
CA LEU A 158 -8.40 26.20 -3.22
C LEU A 158 -9.71 26.65 -3.89
N THR A 159 -10.84 26.09 -3.45
CA THR A 159 -11.90 26.85 -2.74
C THR A 159 -12.94 25.91 -2.16
N ASP A 160 -13.47 26.24 -0.97
CA ASP A 160 -14.35 25.35 -0.19
C ASP A 160 -15.69 24.99 -0.87
N LYS A 161 -16.23 23.83 -0.45
CA LYS A 161 -17.63 23.33 -0.56
C LYS A 161 -18.02 22.35 -1.67
N THR A 162 -17.15 21.91 -2.58
CA THR A 162 -17.53 20.92 -3.63
C THR A 162 -16.99 19.50 -3.44
N SER A 163 -15.93 19.29 -2.64
CA SER A 163 -15.47 17.94 -2.24
C SER A 163 -16.57 17.11 -1.61
N ASN A 164 -17.41 17.75 -0.78
CA ASN A 164 -18.57 17.12 -0.16
C ASN A 164 -19.56 16.52 -1.17
N TRP A 165 -19.71 17.00 -2.41
CA TRP A 165 -20.84 16.54 -3.23
C TRP A 165 -20.69 15.09 -3.75
N ASN A 166 -19.47 14.65 -4.05
CA ASN A 166 -19.23 13.26 -4.46
C ASN A 166 -19.24 12.31 -3.25
N THR A 167 -18.65 12.71 -2.12
CA THR A 167 -18.72 11.95 -0.86
C THR A 167 -20.15 11.90 -0.32
N VAL A 168 -20.93 12.98 -0.41
CA VAL A 168 -22.37 13.01 -0.06
C VAL A 168 -23.18 12.18 -1.05
N ARG A 169 -22.88 12.17 -2.36
CA ARG A 169 -23.55 11.24 -3.29
C ARG A 169 -23.28 9.79 -2.93
N LYS A 170 -22.00 9.43 -2.71
CA LYS A 170 -21.62 8.06 -2.31
C LYS A 170 -22.25 7.69 -0.97
N ALA A 171 -22.22 8.58 0.01
CA ALA A 171 -22.86 8.38 1.31
C ALA A 171 -24.39 8.28 1.20
N VAL A 172 -25.05 9.08 0.35
CA VAL A 172 -26.51 8.99 0.12
C VAL A 172 -26.87 7.67 -0.56
N THR A 173 -26.09 7.21 -1.55
CA THR A 173 -26.31 5.88 -2.16
C THR A 173 -25.99 4.73 -1.22
N GLU A 174 -24.99 4.86 -0.35
CA GLU A 174 -24.67 3.86 0.69
C GLU A 174 -25.73 3.82 1.78
N ILE A 175 -26.23 4.97 2.23
CA ILE A 175 -27.32 5.09 3.20
C ILE A 175 -28.58 4.42 2.64
N ASP A 176 -28.99 4.81 1.42
CA ASP A 176 -30.15 4.22 0.72
C ASP A 176 -29.98 2.70 0.53
N ALA A 177 -28.79 2.22 0.13
CA ALA A 177 -28.50 0.79 0.05
C ALA A 177 -28.58 0.08 1.42
N THR A 178 -28.07 0.68 2.50
CA THR A 178 -28.17 0.07 3.85
C THR A 178 -29.55 0.15 4.46
N ASP A 179 -30.36 1.15 4.12
CA ASP A 179 -31.76 1.25 4.52
C ASP A 179 -32.61 0.21 3.77
N VAL A 180 -32.38 0.02 2.47
CA VAL A 180 -32.97 -1.09 1.69
C VAL A 180 -32.58 -2.45 2.27
N LEU A 181 -31.29 -2.68 2.56
CA LEU A 181 -30.83 -3.95 3.14
C LEU A 181 -31.36 -4.19 4.57
N SER A 182 -31.56 -3.12 5.36
CA SER A 182 -32.21 -3.19 6.67
C SER A 182 -33.70 -3.51 6.54
N ALA A 183 -34.41 -2.87 5.59
CA ALA A 183 -35.82 -3.14 5.29
C ALA A 183 -36.05 -4.57 4.75
N MET A 184 -35.07 -5.13 4.01
CA MET A 184 -35.06 -6.53 3.57
C MET A 184 -34.68 -7.53 4.68
N GLY A 185 -34.31 -7.07 5.89
CA GLY A 185 -33.85 -7.94 6.98
C GLY A 185 -32.47 -8.58 6.75
N ALA A 186 -31.72 -8.11 5.75
CA ALA A 186 -30.38 -8.59 5.43
C ALA A 186 -29.29 -8.01 6.35
N ILE A 187 -29.61 -6.96 7.11
CA ILE A 187 -28.69 -6.28 8.03
C ILE A 187 -29.29 -6.22 9.46
N PRO A 188 -28.57 -6.64 10.51
CA PRO A 188 -29.01 -6.53 11.90
C PRO A 188 -29.17 -5.07 12.38
N PRO A 189 -30.11 -4.78 13.30
CA PRO A 189 -30.26 -3.44 13.88
C PRO A 189 -28.97 -2.91 14.50
N GLY A 190 -28.61 -1.67 14.15
CA GLY A 190 -27.40 -0.98 14.65
C GLY A 190 -26.17 -1.11 13.75
N PHE A 191 -26.22 -1.89 12.67
CA PHE A 191 -25.18 -1.90 11.65
C PHE A 191 -25.29 -0.65 10.76
N ARG A 192 -24.16 -0.21 10.19
CA ARG A 192 -24.03 1.00 9.34
C ARG A 192 -22.97 0.77 8.25
N PRO A 193 -22.88 1.61 7.20
CA PRO A 193 -21.66 1.69 6.39
C PRO A 193 -20.43 1.92 7.28
N SER A 194 -19.30 1.24 7.03
CA SER A 194 -18.08 1.39 7.83
C SER A 194 -17.47 2.78 7.66
N THR A 195 -17.29 3.51 8.77
CA THR A 195 -16.72 4.86 8.71
C THR A 195 -15.21 4.81 8.50
N LEU A 196 -14.52 3.85 9.14
CA LEU A 196 -13.08 3.71 8.95
C LEU A 196 -12.73 3.13 7.56
N SER A 197 -13.64 2.41 6.89
CA SER A 197 -13.48 2.08 5.46
C SER A 197 -13.49 3.33 4.60
N ARG A 198 -14.50 4.19 4.78
CA ARG A 198 -14.65 5.43 4.01
C ARG A 198 -13.43 6.34 4.16
N LEU A 199 -12.90 6.50 5.37
CA LEU A 199 -11.66 7.26 5.61
C LEU A 199 -10.43 6.64 4.91
N LEU A 200 -10.33 5.31 4.82
CA LEU A 200 -9.27 4.62 4.05
C LEU A 200 -9.41 4.76 2.52
N GLU A 201 -10.60 5.09 2.04
CA GLU A 201 -10.91 5.36 0.62
C GLU A 201 -10.67 6.83 0.23
N GLU A 202 -10.66 7.75 1.19
CA GLU A 202 -10.40 9.18 0.98
C GLU A 202 -8.93 9.51 0.60
N GLY A 203 -8.06 8.50 0.49
CA GLY A 203 -6.72 8.59 -0.09
C GLY A 203 -5.64 7.98 0.80
N ARG A 204 -4.49 8.67 0.91
CA ARG A 204 -3.35 8.23 1.73
C ARG A 204 -3.39 8.77 3.17
N SER A 205 -4.21 9.78 3.48
CA SER A 205 -4.18 10.51 4.76
C SER A 205 -4.38 9.67 6.03
N TYR A 206 -5.02 8.51 5.94
CA TYR A 206 -5.20 7.57 7.07
C TYR A 206 -4.42 6.26 6.91
N ARG A 207 -3.46 6.22 5.99
CA ARG A 207 -2.65 5.03 5.67
C ARG A 207 -1.29 5.05 6.35
N ALA A 208 -0.67 3.88 6.49
CA ALA A 208 0.62 3.76 7.14
C ALA A 208 1.73 4.43 6.31
N SER A 209 1.61 4.39 4.97
CA SER A 209 2.43 5.15 4.01
C SER A 209 2.55 6.65 4.31
N HIS A 210 1.46 7.29 4.74
CA HIS A 210 1.49 8.71 5.11
C HIS A 210 2.14 8.90 6.48
N PHE A 211 1.75 8.10 7.47
CA PHE A 211 2.20 8.27 8.85
C PHE A 211 3.68 7.95 9.08
N ILE A 212 4.30 7.07 8.27
CA ILE A 212 5.73 6.71 8.41
C ILE A 212 6.70 7.80 7.94
N GLN A 213 6.22 8.74 7.10
CA GLN A 213 6.99 9.86 6.56
C GLN A 213 7.47 10.82 7.65
N PRO A 214 8.52 11.61 7.41
CA PRO A 214 9.04 12.54 8.42
C PRO A 214 8.08 13.72 8.58
N LYS A 215 7.92 14.21 9.81
CA LYS A 215 7.13 15.41 10.11
C LYS A 215 8.06 16.59 10.33
N LEU A 216 7.77 17.70 9.65
CA LEU A 216 8.49 18.96 9.86
C LEU A 216 8.12 19.59 11.21
N SER A 217 9.07 20.32 11.78
CA SER A 217 8.85 21.14 12.97
C SER A 217 8.03 22.39 12.63
N GLN A 218 7.56 23.12 13.64
CA GLN A 218 6.74 24.32 13.45
C GLN A 218 7.43 25.41 12.61
N SER A 219 8.76 25.48 12.62
CA SER A 219 9.53 26.41 11.77
C SER A 219 9.76 25.88 10.36
N GLN A 220 9.49 24.60 10.10
CA GLN A 220 9.81 23.86 8.88
C GLN A 220 11.32 23.80 8.54
N LEU A 221 12.19 24.17 9.49
CA LEU A 221 13.66 24.15 9.32
C LEU A 221 14.33 22.90 9.89
N SER A 222 13.54 21.99 10.48
CA SER A 222 14.00 20.73 11.08
C SER A 222 12.87 19.71 11.11
N PHE A 223 13.18 18.45 11.41
CA PHE A 223 12.17 17.43 11.65
C PHE A 223 11.76 17.38 13.14
N LYS A 224 10.49 17.09 13.41
CA LYS A 224 9.94 16.97 14.77
C LYS A 224 10.28 15.61 15.41
N ASP A 225 10.24 14.56 14.58
CA ASP A 225 10.11 13.15 14.94
C ASP A 225 11.20 12.24 14.33
N LEU A 226 12.09 12.78 13.48
CA LEU A 226 13.18 12.03 12.84
C LEU A 226 14.46 12.15 13.69
N HIS A 227 15.03 11.01 14.06
CA HIS A 227 16.11 10.90 15.04
C HIS A 227 17.14 9.85 14.58
N MET A 228 18.43 10.08 14.86
CA MET A 228 19.51 9.14 14.49
C MET A 228 19.57 7.93 15.44
N ASP A 229 19.62 8.20 16.74
CA ASP A 229 19.83 7.20 17.78
C ASP A 229 18.54 6.96 18.60
N PRO A 230 18.26 5.72 19.05
CA PRO A 230 17.11 5.41 19.91
C PRO A 230 17.03 6.25 21.20
N ASP A 231 18.19 6.63 21.75
CA ASP A 231 18.30 7.49 22.95
C ASP A 231 18.01 8.97 22.67
N THR A 232 18.17 9.40 21.41
CA THR A 232 17.72 10.73 20.94
C THR A 232 16.25 10.72 20.50
N GLY A 233 15.69 9.54 20.23
CA GLY A 233 14.29 9.31 19.88
C GLY A 233 13.36 9.62 21.05
N LYS A 234 12.37 10.48 20.81
CA LYS A 234 11.41 10.86 21.85
C LYS A 234 10.53 9.68 22.27
N SER A 235 10.35 9.52 23.57
CA SER A 235 9.24 8.74 24.10
C SER A 235 7.93 9.46 23.77
N SER A 236 7.09 8.84 22.94
CA SER A 236 5.71 9.30 22.75
C SER A 236 4.95 9.27 24.09
N ARG A 237 3.96 10.16 24.26
CA ARG A 237 3.15 10.29 25.49
C ARG A 237 2.46 8.96 25.84
N VAL A 238 1.96 8.28 24.81
CA VAL A 238 1.41 6.94 24.88
C VAL A 238 2.30 6.01 24.06
N GLY A 239 2.79 4.93 24.70
CA GLY A 239 3.46 3.82 24.02
C GLY A 239 3.05 2.51 24.67
N LEU A 240 2.22 1.72 23.98
CA LEU A 240 1.67 0.46 24.51
C LEU A 240 1.61 -0.65 23.45
N ILE A 241 1.48 -1.89 23.93
CA ILE A 241 1.17 -3.06 23.10
C ILE A 241 -0.26 -3.49 23.43
N LEU A 242 -1.06 -3.77 22.40
CA LEU A 242 -2.41 -4.31 22.52
C LEU A 242 -2.50 -5.66 21.80
N THR A 243 -3.20 -6.62 22.39
CA THR A 243 -3.54 -7.90 21.74
C THR A 243 -5.04 -7.99 21.55
N LEU A 244 -5.51 -8.09 20.32
CA LEU A 244 -6.88 -8.51 20.02
C LEU A 244 -7.04 -9.99 20.37
N TRP A 245 -8.01 -10.34 21.21
CA TRP A 245 -8.21 -11.73 21.66
C TRP A 245 -9.39 -12.41 20.96
N ASN A 246 -10.58 -11.84 21.11
CA ASN A 246 -11.78 -12.29 20.41
C ASN A 246 -12.89 -11.26 20.50
N CYS A 247 -13.81 -11.33 19.54
CA CYS A 247 -15.14 -10.76 19.67
C CYS A 247 -16.15 -11.87 19.97
N ARG A 248 -17.21 -11.56 20.74
CA ARG A 248 -18.27 -12.51 21.08
C ARG A 248 -19.63 -11.87 20.90
N MET A 249 -20.62 -12.71 20.59
CA MET A 249 -22.02 -12.32 20.38
C MET A 249 -22.23 -11.32 19.23
N ILE A 250 -21.28 -11.20 18.31
CA ILE A 250 -21.44 -10.35 17.13
C ILE A 250 -22.57 -10.92 16.26
N PRO A 251 -23.60 -10.14 15.91
CA PRO A 251 -24.64 -10.59 14.99
C PRO A 251 -24.01 -10.94 13.63
N PRO A 252 -24.31 -12.09 13.01
CA PRO A 252 -23.98 -12.29 11.61
C PRO A 252 -24.91 -11.41 10.74
N PRO A 253 -24.46 -10.96 9.55
CA PRO A 253 -25.37 -10.42 8.55
C PRO A 253 -26.44 -11.46 8.16
N GLY A 254 -27.56 -10.96 7.65
CA GLY A 254 -28.72 -11.76 7.27
C GLY A 254 -28.58 -12.43 5.90
N VAL A 255 -29.68 -13.02 5.44
CA VAL A 255 -29.74 -13.70 4.15
C VAL A 255 -29.56 -12.72 2.98
N GLY A 256 -28.89 -13.16 1.91
CA GLY A 256 -28.63 -12.36 0.71
C GLY A 256 -27.30 -11.60 0.69
N LEU A 257 -26.50 -11.67 1.75
CA LEU A 257 -25.13 -11.14 1.78
C LEU A 257 -24.10 -12.29 1.90
N GLN A 258 -23.17 -12.37 0.96
CA GLN A 258 -21.99 -13.24 1.03
C GLN A 258 -20.88 -12.49 1.78
N VAL A 259 -20.46 -12.98 2.94
CA VAL A 259 -19.36 -12.37 3.71
C VAL A 259 -18.02 -12.80 3.15
N LEU A 260 -17.26 -11.82 2.64
CA LEU A 260 -15.88 -12.00 2.17
C LEU A 260 -14.87 -11.90 3.33
N SER A 261 -15.04 -10.92 4.21
CA SER A 261 -14.13 -10.72 5.34
C SER A 261 -14.83 -10.27 6.62
N ARG A 262 -14.17 -10.54 7.74
CA ARG A 262 -14.50 -10.08 9.09
C ARG A 262 -13.22 -9.51 9.65
N HIS A 263 -13.26 -8.32 10.24
CA HIS A 263 -12.04 -7.60 10.60
C HIS A 263 -12.30 -6.58 11.71
N ILE A 264 -11.22 -6.08 12.31
CA ILE A 264 -11.25 -4.88 13.14
C ILE A 264 -10.37 -3.83 12.47
N ARG A 265 -10.92 -2.62 12.29
CA ARG A 265 -10.15 -1.41 12.00
C ARG A 265 -9.92 -0.67 13.31
N LEU A 266 -8.68 -0.32 13.63
CA LEU A 266 -8.35 0.39 14.86
C LEU A 266 -7.39 1.57 14.64
N CYS A 267 -7.56 2.62 15.44
CA CYS A 267 -6.77 3.84 15.37
C CYS A 267 -6.74 4.58 16.72
N ALA A 268 -5.79 5.49 16.88
CA ALA A 268 -5.84 6.51 17.93
C ALA A 268 -6.97 7.50 17.62
N PHE A 269 -7.74 7.87 18.64
CA PHE A 269 -8.95 8.69 18.53
C PHE A 269 -9.08 9.58 19.76
N ASP A 270 -9.44 10.86 19.59
CA ASP A 270 -9.56 11.84 20.69
C ASP A 270 -11.00 12.04 21.21
N GLY A 271 -11.94 11.17 20.82
CA GLY A 271 -13.37 11.36 21.08
C GLY A 271 -14.12 12.09 19.95
N THR A 272 -13.41 12.72 19.00
CA THR A 272 -14.01 13.48 17.89
C THR A 272 -13.42 13.14 16.52
N GLN A 273 -12.11 12.93 16.41
CA GLN A 273 -11.40 12.68 15.16
C GLN A 273 -10.33 11.58 15.29
N VAL A 274 -10.05 10.93 14.17
CA VAL A 274 -8.97 9.94 14.02
C VAL A 274 -7.62 10.68 14.00
N LEU A 275 -6.66 10.19 14.78
CA LEU A 275 -5.35 10.82 14.97
C LEU A 275 -4.19 10.07 14.31
N SER A 276 -4.33 8.76 14.11
CA SER A 276 -3.30 7.89 13.53
C SER A 276 -3.74 7.33 12.18
N ASN A 277 -2.86 6.57 11.53
CA ASN A 277 -3.28 5.64 10.50
C ASN A 277 -4.31 4.63 11.06
N ILE A 278 -5.16 4.11 10.18
CA ILE A 278 -6.13 3.07 10.50
C ILE A 278 -5.49 1.72 10.20
N HIS A 279 -5.22 0.94 11.25
CA HIS A 279 -4.67 -0.41 11.12
C HIS A 279 -5.80 -1.44 11.07
N THR A 280 -5.72 -2.39 10.13
CA THR A 280 -6.74 -3.42 9.92
C THR A 280 -6.19 -4.79 10.31
N VAL A 281 -6.91 -5.52 11.17
CA VAL A 281 -6.62 -6.92 11.52
C VAL A 281 -7.79 -7.80 11.11
N ARG A 282 -7.54 -8.78 10.24
CA ARG A 282 -8.54 -9.75 9.76
C ARG A 282 -8.78 -10.81 10.84
N ALA A 283 -10.05 -11.07 11.10
CA ALA A 283 -10.48 -12.10 12.03
C ALA A 283 -10.58 -13.47 11.34
N THR A 284 -10.26 -14.51 12.08
CA THR A 284 -10.58 -15.89 11.71
C THR A 284 -12.02 -16.22 12.10
N TYR A 285 -12.71 -16.91 11.18
CA TYR A 285 -14.10 -17.33 11.34
C TYR A 285 -14.18 -18.83 11.59
N ASN A 286 -15.06 -19.25 12.51
CA ASN A 286 -15.34 -20.65 12.77
C ASN A 286 -16.85 -20.89 12.64
N SER A 287 -17.24 -21.75 11.70
CA SER A 287 -18.64 -22.10 11.40
C SER A 287 -19.37 -22.74 12.60
N LYS A 288 -18.64 -23.38 13.52
CA LYS A 288 -19.18 -23.93 14.77
C LYS A 288 -19.53 -22.85 15.81
N SER A 289 -19.00 -21.63 15.65
CA SER A 289 -19.22 -20.49 16.55
C SER A 289 -19.39 -19.18 15.78
N PRO A 290 -20.46 -19.03 14.97
CA PRO A 290 -20.55 -17.96 13.96
C PRO A 290 -20.65 -16.54 14.53
N LYS A 291 -20.91 -16.40 15.84
CA LYS A 291 -20.96 -15.13 16.59
C LYS A 291 -19.67 -14.80 17.33
N THR A 292 -18.63 -15.61 17.14
CA THR A 292 -17.33 -15.46 17.79
C THR A 292 -16.28 -15.28 16.71
N TRP A 293 -15.47 -14.23 16.83
CA TRP A 293 -14.36 -13.93 15.94
C TRP A 293 -13.05 -14.06 16.72
N SER A 294 -12.04 -14.72 16.15
CA SER A 294 -10.73 -14.93 16.79
C SER A 294 -9.61 -14.25 16.00
N PHE A 295 -8.52 -13.91 16.68
CA PHE A 295 -7.34 -13.25 16.10
C PHE A 295 -6.08 -14.05 16.45
N SER A 296 -4.98 -13.84 15.72
CA SER A 296 -3.72 -14.59 15.88
C SER A 296 -3.93 -16.12 15.91
N PRO A 297 -4.44 -16.74 14.82
CA PRO A 297 -4.57 -18.19 14.74
C PRO A 297 -3.22 -18.88 14.93
N ARG A 298 -3.26 -20.10 15.50
CA ARG A 298 -2.06 -20.95 15.55
C ARG A 298 -1.83 -21.53 14.15
N MET A 299 -0.62 -21.37 13.63
CA MET A 299 -0.21 -21.86 12.32
C MET A 299 1.23 -22.37 12.39
N THR A 300 1.58 -23.32 11.52
CA THR A 300 2.95 -23.75 11.24
C THR A 300 3.59 -22.75 10.27
N GLY A 301 4.56 -21.96 10.74
CA GLY A 301 5.25 -20.94 9.95
C GLY A 301 5.03 -19.51 10.45
N MET A 302 5.39 -18.53 9.63
CA MET A 302 5.23 -17.11 9.96
C MET A 302 3.76 -16.69 9.82
N LEU A 303 3.19 -16.12 10.89
CA LEU A 303 1.84 -15.54 10.84
C LEU A 303 1.84 -14.30 9.92
N PRO A 304 0.92 -14.23 8.93
CA PRO A 304 0.72 -13.02 8.12
C PRO A 304 0.35 -11.82 8.98
N CYS A 305 0.94 -10.66 8.70
CA CYS A 305 0.76 -9.43 9.47
C CYS A 305 -0.71 -8.98 9.54
N LEU A 306 -1.51 -9.31 8.52
CA LEU A 306 -2.94 -9.04 8.48
C LEU A 306 -3.77 -9.88 9.47
N LEU A 307 -3.27 -11.06 9.88
CA LEU A 307 -3.92 -11.94 10.87
C LEU A 307 -3.35 -11.76 12.29
N ASP A 308 -2.32 -10.92 12.45
CA ASP A 308 -1.65 -10.66 13.70
C ASP A 308 -2.42 -9.66 14.57
N GLY A 309 -3.03 -10.17 15.64
CA GLY A 309 -3.70 -9.37 16.66
C GLY A 309 -2.78 -8.70 17.68
N ASP A 310 -1.46 -8.96 17.69
CA ASP A 310 -0.51 -8.23 18.54
C ASP A 310 -0.06 -6.93 17.83
N CYS A 311 -0.67 -5.81 18.19
CA CYS A 311 -0.38 -4.48 17.63
C CYS A 311 0.39 -3.59 18.62
N PHE A 312 1.08 -2.59 18.11
CA PHE A 312 1.61 -1.46 18.90
C PHE A 312 0.81 -0.18 18.61
N LEU A 313 0.80 0.72 19.59
CA LEU A 313 0.28 2.08 19.46
C LEU A 313 1.31 3.06 20.04
N ARG A 314 1.68 4.07 19.25
CA ARG A 314 2.28 5.33 19.70
C ARG A 314 1.28 6.47 19.49
N CYS A 315 1.15 7.38 20.44
CA CYS A 315 0.44 8.65 20.23
C CYS A 315 0.89 9.74 21.22
N ASP A 316 1.26 10.91 20.69
CA ASP A 316 1.72 12.07 21.46
C ASP A 316 0.61 13.07 21.81
N SER A 317 -0.62 12.84 21.34
CA SER A 317 -1.75 13.77 21.54
C SER A 317 -2.00 14.10 23.01
N GLU A 318 -2.16 15.38 23.29
CA GLU A 318 -2.42 15.91 24.64
C GLU A 318 -3.89 15.74 25.08
N SER A 319 -4.79 15.32 24.17
CA SER A 319 -6.23 15.21 24.46
C SER A 319 -6.52 14.42 25.75
N PRO A 320 -7.41 14.92 26.63
CA PRO A 320 -7.87 14.18 27.81
C PRO A 320 -8.80 13.01 27.44
N ASP A 321 -9.37 13.03 26.22
CA ASP A 321 -10.23 11.99 25.66
C ASP A 321 -9.46 11.08 24.68
N LEU A 322 -8.13 11.08 24.74
CA LEU A 322 -7.30 10.14 23.97
C LEU A 322 -7.64 8.68 24.31
N GLY A 323 -7.99 7.91 23.30
CA GLY A 323 -8.28 6.50 23.37
C GLY A 323 -7.98 5.74 22.09
N ILE A 324 -8.35 4.46 22.10
CA ILE A 324 -8.30 3.58 20.93
C ILE A 324 -9.73 3.34 20.46
N LEU A 325 -10.02 3.73 19.22
CA LEU A 325 -11.27 3.37 18.55
C LEU A 325 -11.09 2.02 17.84
N PHE A 326 -12.06 1.13 18.00
CA PHE A 326 -12.17 -0.13 17.28
C PHE A 326 -13.50 -0.15 16.52
N GLU A 327 -13.47 -0.31 15.20
CA GLU A 327 -14.65 -0.59 14.38
C GLU A 327 -14.62 -2.06 13.94
N LEU A 328 -15.67 -2.82 14.23
CA LEU A 328 -15.80 -4.22 13.82
C LEU A 328 -16.41 -4.26 12.43
N GLY A 329 -15.62 -4.62 11.42
CA GLY A 329 -16.00 -4.59 10.01
C GLY A 329 -16.44 -5.95 9.46
N VAL A 330 -17.34 -5.91 8.47
CA VAL A 330 -17.66 -7.01 7.55
C VAL A 330 -17.64 -6.47 6.13
N THR A 331 -16.77 -7.04 5.29
CA THR A 331 -16.80 -6.82 3.83
C THR A 331 -17.64 -7.92 3.18
N TYR A 332 -18.53 -7.56 2.26
CA TYR A 332 -19.52 -8.46 1.71
C TYR A 332 -19.79 -8.22 0.21
N ILE A 333 -20.37 -9.22 -0.45
CA ILE A 333 -21.05 -9.09 -1.75
C ILE A 333 -22.56 -9.25 -1.52
N ARG A 334 -23.37 -8.43 -2.18
CA ARG A 334 -24.83 -8.59 -2.22
C ARG A 334 -25.22 -9.60 -3.30
N ASN A 335 -25.75 -10.75 -2.92
CA ASN A 335 -26.06 -11.88 -3.83
C ASN A 335 -27.01 -11.49 -4.98
N SER A 336 -27.87 -10.47 -4.77
CA SER A 336 -28.86 -10.03 -5.75
C SER A 336 -28.33 -9.04 -6.80
N THR A 337 -27.18 -8.41 -6.59
CA THR A 337 -26.62 -7.37 -7.49
C THR A 337 -25.16 -7.57 -7.85
N GLY A 338 -24.42 -8.40 -7.11
CA GLY A 338 -22.96 -8.52 -7.24
C GLY A 338 -22.18 -7.35 -6.64
N GLU A 339 -22.86 -6.36 -6.05
CA GLU A 339 -22.22 -5.17 -5.48
C GLU A 339 -21.44 -5.52 -4.20
N ARG A 340 -20.22 -4.99 -4.09
CA ARG A 340 -19.39 -5.09 -2.89
C ARG A 340 -19.66 -3.94 -1.93
N GLY A 341 -19.52 -4.17 -0.63
CA GLY A 341 -19.60 -3.13 0.39
C GLY A 341 -18.96 -3.50 1.72
N ASP A 342 -18.83 -2.49 2.59
CA ASP A 342 -18.22 -2.59 3.92
C ASP A 342 -19.19 -2.11 5.00
N LEU A 343 -19.57 -2.99 5.93
CA LEU A 343 -20.45 -2.69 7.06
C LEU A 343 -19.67 -2.63 8.37
N SER A 344 -19.97 -1.61 9.18
CA SER A 344 -19.73 -1.62 10.62
C SER A 344 -20.78 -2.51 11.29
N CYS A 345 -20.31 -3.55 11.97
CA CYS A 345 -21.09 -4.38 12.90
C CYS A 345 -21.24 -3.71 14.28
N GLY A 346 -20.65 -2.52 14.45
CA GLY A 346 -20.56 -1.77 15.69
C GLY A 346 -19.12 -1.40 16.04
N TRP A 347 -18.98 -0.54 17.04
CA TRP A 347 -17.71 0.04 17.47
C TRP A 347 -17.52 -0.08 18.98
N ALA A 348 -16.27 -0.04 19.43
CA ALA A 348 -15.90 0.05 20.83
C ALA A 348 -14.81 1.12 21.00
N PHE A 349 -14.83 1.83 22.12
CA PHE A 349 -13.83 2.86 22.42
C PHE A 349 -13.19 2.60 23.78
N LEU A 350 -11.85 2.60 23.80
CA LEU A 350 -11.04 2.39 24.98
C LEU A 350 -10.27 3.68 25.29
N LYS A 351 -10.86 4.53 26.14
CA LYS A 351 -10.17 5.72 26.67
C LYS A 351 -8.93 5.28 27.47
N LEU A 352 -7.78 5.90 27.20
CA LEU A 352 -6.49 5.49 27.79
C LEU A 352 -6.16 6.19 29.12
N PHE A 353 -6.91 7.23 29.46
CA PHE A 353 -6.80 7.96 30.72
C PHE A 353 -8.15 7.99 31.44
N ASP A 354 -8.15 7.97 32.76
CA ASP A 354 -9.35 8.16 33.56
C ASP A 354 -9.72 9.65 33.71
N GLU A 355 -10.80 9.95 34.44
CA GLU A 355 -11.28 11.32 34.69
C GLU A 355 -10.29 12.16 35.51
N SER A 356 -9.34 11.54 36.22
CA SER A 356 -8.25 12.24 36.93
C SER A 356 -7.01 12.47 36.07
N GLY A 357 -7.01 11.98 34.83
CA GLY A 357 -5.87 12.03 33.90
C GLY A 357 -4.82 10.95 34.15
N ALA A 358 -5.07 9.97 35.02
CA ALA A 358 -4.16 8.85 35.24
C ALA A 358 -4.32 7.78 34.15
N PRO A 359 -3.23 7.12 33.70
CA PRO A 359 -3.31 6.09 32.65
C PRO A 359 -4.04 4.83 33.15
N ILE A 360 -4.86 4.23 32.30
CA ILE A 360 -5.61 3.02 32.66
C ILE A 360 -4.70 1.81 32.96
N ALA A 361 -5.19 0.89 33.79
CA ALA A 361 -4.49 -0.34 34.10
C ALA A 361 -4.24 -1.20 32.84
N LEU A 362 -2.96 -1.55 32.60
CA LEU A 362 -2.52 -2.39 31.48
C LEU A 362 -2.85 -3.87 31.76
N ARG A 363 -4.11 -4.25 31.50
CA ARG A 363 -4.65 -5.60 31.69
C ARG A 363 -5.58 -5.99 30.53
N THR A 364 -6.17 -7.18 30.62
CA THR A 364 -7.29 -7.57 29.74
C THR A 364 -8.52 -6.72 30.07
N GLN A 365 -9.06 -6.06 29.04
CA GLN A 365 -10.28 -5.27 29.06
C GLN A 365 -11.36 -5.97 28.23
N GLU A 366 -12.60 -5.94 28.71
CA GLU A 366 -13.77 -6.47 28.01
C GLU A 366 -14.69 -5.30 27.67
N LEU A 367 -14.67 -4.89 26.40
CA LEU A 367 -15.38 -3.74 25.88
C LEU A 367 -16.75 -4.14 25.36
N THR A 368 -17.76 -3.32 25.64
CA THR A 368 -19.07 -3.44 24.98
C THR A 368 -18.96 -2.86 23.57
N VAL A 369 -19.51 -3.57 22.58
CA VAL A 369 -19.60 -3.07 21.21
C VAL A 369 -20.97 -2.41 21.04
N HIS A 370 -20.94 -1.15 20.63
CA HIS A 370 -22.12 -0.30 20.40
C HIS A 370 -22.47 -0.28 18.91
N GLY A 371 -23.77 -0.23 18.59
CA GLY A 371 -24.22 0.03 17.21
C GLY A 371 -24.06 1.50 16.81
N GLY A 372 -24.30 1.80 15.54
CA GLY A 372 -24.08 3.13 14.96
C GLY A 372 -22.60 3.39 14.66
N THR A 373 -22.21 4.66 14.66
CA THR A 373 -20.82 5.11 14.51
C THR A 373 -20.45 6.06 15.66
N PRO A 374 -19.17 6.22 16.04
CA PRO A 374 -18.76 7.16 17.08
C PRO A 374 -18.91 8.64 16.66
N PHE A 375 -19.21 8.90 15.39
CA PHE A 375 -19.34 10.25 14.81
C PHE A 375 -20.80 10.75 14.77
N GLU A 376 -21.78 9.87 15.03
CA GLU A 376 -23.20 10.25 15.15
C GLU A 376 -23.42 11.06 16.44
N LYS A 377 -23.99 12.27 16.31
CA LYS A 377 -24.15 13.21 17.46
C LYS A 377 -25.19 12.76 18.50
N ASP A 378 -26.04 11.80 18.17
CA ASP A 378 -26.99 11.21 19.12
C ASP A 378 -26.29 10.19 20.02
N ARG A 379 -25.80 10.67 21.16
CA ARG A 379 -25.29 9.84 22.25
C ARG A 379 -26.38 8.84 22.68
N TYR A 380 -26.21 7.59 22.28
CA TYR A 380 -27.07 6.42 22.50
C TYR A 380 -28.39 6.41 21.69
N PRO A 381 -28.55 5.50 20.71
CA PRO A 381 -29.87 5.16 20.17
C PRO A 381 -30.68 4.40 21.24
N THR A 382 -31.45 5.16 22.02
CA THR A 382 -32.23 4.71 23.18
C THR A 382 -33.26 3.63 22.86
N GLY A 383 -33.73 3.53 21.61
CA GLY A 383 -34.75 2.56 21.20
C GLY A 383 -34.28 1.09 21.12
N VAL A 384 -33.11 0.82 20.53
CA VAL A 384 -32.69 -0.56 20.22
C VAL A 384 -32.03 -1.24 21.43
N PHE A 385 -31.24 -0.49 22.20
CA PHE A 385 -30.52 -1.02 23.36
C PHE A 385 -31.47 -1.52 24.45
N GLN A 386 -32.62 -0.85 24.63
CA GLN A 386 -33.65 -1.25 25.60
C GLN A 386 -34.32 -2.59 25.26
N GLN A 387 -34.42 -2.95 23.97
CA GLN A 387 -34.99 -4.22 23.53
C GLN A 387 -33.94 -5.36 23.57
N MET A 388 -32.66 -5.07 23.34
CA MET A 388 -31.57 -6.03 23.57
C MET A 388 -31.30 -6.30 25.06
N LEU A 389 -31.54 -5.32 25.95
CA LEU A 389 -31.33 -5.41 27.41
C LEU A 389 -32.09 -6.55 28.10
N LEU A 390 -33.17 -7.05 27.49
CA LEU A 390 -33.92 -8.23 27.97
C LEU A 390 -33.25 -9.56 27.61
N SER A 391 -32.18 -9.53 26.81
CA SER A 391 -31.40 -10.71 26.42
C SER A 391 -29.95 -10.61 26.92
N ARG A 392 -29.43 -11.68 27.51
CA ARG A 392 -28.06 -11.74 28.08
C ARG A 392 -26.95 -11.84 26.99
N LYS A 393 -27.12 -11.14 25.85
CA LYS A 393 -26.43 -11.41 24.58
C LYS A 393 -25.78 -10.15 23.97
N ILE A 394 -25.26 -9.27 24.82
CA ILE A 394 -24.57 -8.03 24.41
C ILE A 394 -23.29 -8.37 23.61
N PRO A 395 -23.08 -7.78 22.42
CA PRO A 395 -21.84 -7.87 21.65
C PRO A 395 -20.62 -7.31 22.41
N LYS A 396 -19.49 -8.04 22.40
CA LYS A 396 -18.29 -7.68 23.17
C LYS A 396 -16.99 -7.93 22.44
N LEU A 397 -16.00 -7.08 22.69
CA LEU A 397 -14.62 -7.16 22.21
C LEU A 397 -13.68 -7.34 23.40
N VAL A 398 -12.79 -8.33 23.35
CA VAL A 398 -11.75 -8.57 24.36
C VAL A 398 -10.39 -8.15 23.83
N VAL A 399 -9.75 -7.21 24.52
CA VAL A 399 -8.41 -6.67 24.19
C VAL A 399 -7.50 -6.80 25.41
N LYS A 400 -6.24 -7.20 25.22
CA LYS A 400 -5.23 -7.25 26.29
C LYS A 400 -4.19 -6.17 26.11
N LEU A 401 -4.13 -5.21 27.03
CA LEU A 401 -3.06 -4.22 27.07
C LEU A 401 -1.82 -4.79 27.79
N LYS A 402 -0.63 -4.42 27.31
CA LYS A 402 0.68 -4.76 27.88
C LYS A 402 1.59 -3.53 27.81
N SER A 403 2.52 -3.41 28.76
CA SER A 403 3.60 -2.43 28.67
C SER A 403 4.64 -2.85 27.61
N VAL A 404 5.29 -1.86 27.01
CA VAL A 404 6.38 -2.10 26.04
C VAL A 404 7.64 -2.60 26.79
N LYS A 405 8.24 -3.70 26.31
CA LYS A 405 9.53 -4.23 26.79
C LYS A 405 10.70 -3.33 26.35
N THR A 406 11.80 -3.30 27.09
CA THR A 406 12.95 -2.37 26.83
C THR A 406 13.44 -2.39 25.37
N ARG A 407 13.86 -3.56 24.85
CA ARG A 407 14.29 -3.71 23.44
C ARG A 407 13.22 -3.28 22.41
N SER A 408 11.94 -3.49 22.72
CA SER A 408 10.84 -3.03 21.85
C SER A 408 10.63 -1.53 21.94
N ARG A 409 10.96 -0.89 23.07
CA ARG A 409 10.84 0.57 23.28
C ARG A 409 11.91 1.32 22.49
N GLU A 410 13.14 0.82 22.45
CA GLU A 410 14.23 1.36 21.62
C GLU A 410 13.80 1.45 20.15
N LEU A 411 13.33 0.34 19.56
CA LEU A 411 12.84 0.31 18.18
C LEU A 411 11.61 1.20 17.97
N LEU A 412 10.65 1.19 18.91
CA LEU A 412 9.46 2.03 18.81
C LEU A 412 9.79 3.52 18.92
N ASN A 413 10.86 3.93 19.61
CA ASN A 413 11.26 5.34 19.72
C ASN A 413 11.86 5.94 18.42
N LEU A 414 12.23 5.10 17.45
CA LEU A 414 12.61 5.52 16.10
C LEU A 414 11.39 5.75 15.18
N LEU A 415 10.23 5.24 15.57
CA LEU A 415 8.97 5.41 14.84
C LEU A 415 8.32 6.78 15.15
N PRO A 416 7.47 7.29 14.24
CA PRO A 416 6.71 8.53 14.44
C PRO A 416 6.02 8.62 15.81
N ASP A 417 5.77 9.85 16.25
CA ASP A 417 5.13 10.14 17.54
C ASP A 417 3.72 9.53 17.66
N THR A 418 2.97 9.48 16.55
CA THR A 418 1.63 8.91 16.44
C THR A 418 1.56 7.92 15.26
N ILE A 419 1.41 6.62 15.53
CA ILE A 419 1.32 5.54 14.54
C ILE A 419 0.82 4.23 15.19
N VAL A 420 0.11 3.39 14.42
CA VAL A 420 -0.40 2.06 14.82
C VAL A 420 0.05 1.01 13.79
N GLY A 421 0.44 -0.19 14.24
CA GLY A 421 0.77 -1.31 13.34
C GLY A 421 0.93 -2.64 14.06
N SER A 422 1.21 -3.71 13.31
CA SER A 422 1.55 -5.03 13.87
C SER A 422 2.91 -4.97 14.57
N LEU A 423 3.02 -5.60 15.73
CA LEU A 423 4.28 -5.71 16.47
C LEU A 423 5.35 -6.47 15.66
N SER A 424 4.92 -7.34 14.74
CA SER A 424 5.80 -8.15 13.90
C SER A 424 6.57 -7.35 12.84
N THR A 425 6.14 -6.15 12.47
CA THR A 425 6.79 -5.29 11.47
C THR A 425 7.74 -4.24 12.07
N VAL A 426 7.74 -4.07 13.40
CA VAL A 426 8.42 -2.93 14.09
C VAL A 426 9.91 -2.81 13.75
N HIS A 427 10.61 -3.94 13.57
CA HIS A 427 12.03 -3.93 13.21
C HIS A 427 12.28 -3.36 11.81
N LEU A 428 11.49 -3.76 10.81
CA LEU A 428 11.57 -3.19 9.45
C LEU A 428 11.23 -1.70 9.45
N LEU A 429 10.18 -1.30 10.17
CA LEU A 429 9.80 0.10 10.30
C LEU A 429 10.90 0.96 10.94
N ALA A 430 11.55 0.44 11.97
CA ALA A 430 12.65 1.14 12.65
C ALA A 430 13.89 1.26 11.74
N THR A 431 14.28 0.18 11.06
CA THR A 431 15.41 0.20 10.11
C THR A 431 15.14 1.16 8.95
N TYR A 432 13.92 1.15 8.37
CA TYR A 432 13.51 2.13 7.35
C TYR A 432 13.64 3.57 7.86
N ARG A 433 13.14 3.84 9.08
CA ARG A 433 13.23 5.17 9.71
C ARG A 433 14.68 5.63 9.91
N GLN A 434 15.61 4.71 10.15
CA GLN A 434 17.04 5.05 10.25
C GLN A 434 17.71 5.24 8.87
N ILE A 435 17.30 4.53 7.82
CA ILE A 435 17.74 4.81 6.44
C ILE A 435 17.24 6.18 5.99
N LEU A 436 15.99 6.52 6.32
CA LEU A 436 15.40 7.84 6.11
C LEU A 436 16.13 8.93 6.91
N ALA A 437 16.56 8.62 8.15
CA ALA A 437 17.34 9.53 8.97
C ALA A 437 18.73 9.81 8.37
N ASP A 438 19.48 8.78 7.95
CA ASP A 438 20.77 8.95 7.27
C ASP A 438 20.64 9.88 6.05
N ALA A 439 19.72 9.53 5.13
CA ALA A 439 19.50 10.25 3.88
C ALA A 439 19.07 11.71 4.07
N LEU A 440 18.35 12.03 5.16
CA LEU A 440 17.83 13.38 5.43
C LEU A 440 18.66 14.20 6.43
N LEU A 441 19.49 13.58 7.27
CA LEU A 441 20.25 14.24 8.33
C LEU A 441 21.77 14.20 8.13
N LEU A 442 22.30 13.16 7.49
CA LEU A 442 23.74 12.97 7.26
C LEU A 442 24.15 13.24 5.82
N ASP A 443 23.46 12.64 4.85
CA ASP A 443 23.92 12.62 3.45
C ASP A 443 23.69 13.97 2.72
N ARG A 444 22.83 14.84 3.27
CA ARG A 444 22.59 16.18 2.72
C ARG A 444 23.65 17.18 3.18
N ILE A 445 24.26 17.87 2.23
CA ILE A 445 25.21 18.98 2.45
C ILE A 445 24.64 20.05 3.39
N THR A 446 23.33 20.34 3.30
CA THR A 446 22.61 21.18 4.28
C THR A 446 21.19 20.67 4.50
N MET A 447 20.63 20.88 5.69
CA MET A 447 19.24 20.50 6.01
C MET A 447 18.18 21.29 5.23
N TYR A 448 18.58 22.40 4.61
CA TYR A 448 17.72 23.26 3.78
C TYR A 448 17.67 22.83 2.32
N ASN A 449 18.48 21.85 1.90
CA ASN A 449 18.41 21.33 0.55
C ASN A 449 17.20 20.39 0.38
N ALA A 450 16.31 20.70 -0.55
CA ALA A 450 15.14 19.90 -0.90
C ALA A 450 15.26 19.22 -2.28
N ASP A 451 16.49 19.07 -2.79
CA ASP A 451 16.79 18.27 -3.97
C ASP A 451 16.23 16.84 -3.83
N LEU A 452 15.86 16.29 -5.00
CA LEU A 452 15.34 14.94 -5.14
C LEU A 452 16.39 13.89 -4.76
N ILE A 453 16.04 12.94 -3.89
CA ILE A 453 16.95 11.90 -3.41
C ILE A 453 16.76 10.64 -4.25
N CYS A 454 17.83 10.18 -4.91
CA CYS A 454 17.82 8.92 -5.66
C CYS A 454 17.91 7.72 -4.69
N SER A 455 16.75 7.20 -4.28
CA SER A 455 16.62 6.00 -3.45
C SER A 455 15.30 5.28 -3.69
N SER A 456 15.37 4.12 -4.35
CA SER A 456 14.25 3.20 -4.56
C SER A 456 13.54 2.82 -3.26
N VAL A 457 14.30 2.62 -2.18
CA VAL A 457 13.75 2.25 -0.87
C VAL A 457 12.91 3.38 -0.29
N LEU A 458 13.41 4.63 -0.28
CA LEU A 458 12.68 5.76 0.27
C LEU A 458 11.45 6.13 -0.58
N ALA A 459 11.57 6.02 -1.90
CA ALA A 459 10.47 6.29 -2.83
C ALA A 459 9.32 5.28 -2.69
N SER A 460 9.63 3.98 -2.53
CA SER A 460 8.64 2.91 -2.71
C SER A 460 8.25 2.12 -1.45
N PHE A 461 9.09 2.07 -0.39
CA PHE A 461 8.73 1.36 0.85
C PHE A 461 7.43 1.83 1.51
N PRO A 462 7.07 3.13 1.50
CA PRO A 462 5.75 3.57 1.97
C PRO A 462 4.58 2.88 1.26
N ASP A 463 4.69 2.63 -0.05
CA ASP A 463 3.62 1.99 -0.84
C ASP A 463 3.60 0.45 -0.64
N VAL A 464 4.74 -0.15 -0.27
CA VAL A 464 4.81 -1.52 0.24
C VAL A 464 4.15 -1.64 1.61
N LEU A 465 4.35 -0.67 2.50
CA LEU A 465 3.80 -0.70 3.87
C LEU A 465 2.26 -0.73 3.91
N ASP A 466 1.60 -0.21 2.88
CA ASP A 466 0.14 -0.29 2.72
C ASP A 466 -0.34 -1.62 2.08
N GLN A 467 0.57 -2.53 1.73
CA GLN A 467 0.31 -3.84 1.11
C GLN A 467 0.76 -4.98 2.05
N PRO A 468 -0.16 -5.58 2.84
CA PRO A 468 0.18 -6.58 3.85
C PRO A 468 0.93 -7.80 3.31
N ASP A 469 0.60 -8.24 2.10
CA ASP A 469 1.20 -9.39 1.43
C ASP A 469 2.64 -9.13 1.00
N LEU A 470 2.94 -7.96 0.45
CA LEU A 470 4.32 -7.53 0.15
C LEU A 470 5.14 -7.30 1.44
N MET A 471 4.51 -6.78 2.50
CA MET A 471 5.15 -6.68 3.82
C MET A 471 5.46 -8.06 4.40
N ASP A 472 4.59 -9.06 4.22
CA ASP A 472 4.86 -10.44 4.66
C ASP A 472 5.92 -11.13 3.79
N ALA A 473 5.95 -10.88 2.48
CA ALA A 473 7.05 -11.30 1.62
C ALA A 473 8.39 -10.74 2.11
N PHE A 474 8.44 -9.42 2.37
CA PHE A 474 9.65 -8.77 2.87
C PHE A 474 10.10 -9.31 4.23
N ARG A 475 9.16 -9.51 5.17
CA ARG A 475 9.42 -10.13 6.48
C ARG A 475 9.99 -11.53 6.36
N LYS A 476 9.50 -12.33 5.41
CA LYS A 476 10.00 -13.69 5.14
C LYS A 476 11.45 -13.65 4.68
N SER A 477 11.73 -12.94 3.59
CA SER A 477 13.09 -12.82 3.03
C SER A 477 14.07 -12.13 3.99
N TRP A 478 13.60 -11.18 4.81
CA TRP A 478 14.37 -10.59 5.91
C TRP A 478 14.73 -11.65 6.95
N THR A 479 13.78 -12.46 7.40
CA THR A 479 14.01 -13.47 8.45
C THR A 479 15.00 -14.56 7.98
N GLU A 480 14.88 -14.98 6.72
CA GLU A 480 15.81 -15.91 6.06
C GLU A 480 17.22 -15.32 5.94
N SER A 481 17.33 -14.04 5.56
CA SER A 481 18.64 -13.37 5.47
C SER A 481 19.25 -13.10 6.85
N GLU A 482 18.44 -12.65 7.81
CA GLU A 482 18.86 -12.41 9.19
C GLU A 482 19.30 -13.72 9.85
N SER A 483 18.72 -14.89 9.54
CA SER A 483 19.15 -16.16 10.14
C SER A 483 20.62 -16.45 9.85
N ASN A 484 21.08 -16.14 8.63
CA ASN A 484 22.43 -16.40 8.13
C ASN A 484 23.51 -15.45 8.69
N LEU A 485 23.12 -14.29 9.25
CA LEU A 485 24.07 -13.33 9.83
C LEU A 485 24.75 -13.84 11.11
N ARG A 486 25.98 -13.37 11.38
CA ARG A 486 26.67 -13.64 12.66
C ARG A 486 26.03 -12.84 13.80
N ARG A 487 26.23 -13.28 15.05
CA ARG A 487 25.64 -12.63 16.24
C ARG A 487 26.13 -11.20 16.48
N SER A 488 27.33 -10.85 15.98
CA SER A 488 27.86 -9.48 15.91
C SER A 488 27.02 -8.63 14.97
N ASP A 489 26.80 -9.14 13.77
CA ASP A 489 26.28 -8.40 12.62
C ASP A 489 24.78 -8.11 12.83
N LYS A 490 24.04 -9.02 13.49
CA LYS A 490 22.65 -8.78 13.97
C LYS A 490 22.53 -7.67 15.02
N ARG A 491 23.64 -7.08 15.47
CA ARG A 491 23.68 -5.91 16.37
C ARG A 491 24.29 -4.67 15.72
N ASP A 492 24.89 -4.80 14.53
CA ASP A 492 25.43 -3.68 13.78
C ASP A 492 24.33 -3.09 12.90
N ILE A 493 23.89 -1.88 13.23
CA ILE A 493 22.80 -1.24 12.50
C ILE A 493 23.17 -0.94 11.05
N ASN A 494 24.44 -0.72 10.71
CA ASN A 494 24.85 -0.45 9.34
C ASN A 494 24.75 -1.72 8.47
N VAL A 495 25.10 -2.88 9.02
CA VAL A 495 24.86 -4.17 8.36
C VAL A 495 23.37 -4.41 8.19
N LEU A 496 22.55 -4.11 9.20
CA LEU A 496 21.09 -4.25 9.10
C LEU A 496 20.47 -3.29 8.06
N LYS A 497 20.96 -2.05 7.92
CA LYS A 497 20.55 -1.12 6.85
C LYS A 497 20.96 -1.63 5.46
N GLN A 498 22.18 -2.13 5.30
CA GLN A 498 22.64 -2.72 4.03
C GLN A 498 21.83 -3.97 3.66
N MET A 499 21.56 -4.85 4.62
CA MET A 499 20.69 -6.01 4.44
C MET A 499 19.26 -5.58 4.09
N PHE A 500 18.72 -4.53 4.72
CA PHE A 500 17.39 -3.99 4.39
C PHE A 500 17.30 -3.61 2.92
N VAL A 501 18.25 -2.81 2.42
CA VAL A 501 18.28 -2.38 1.01
C VAL A 501 18.44 -3.59 0.09
N SER A 502 19.39 -4.49 0.36
CA SER A 502 19.65 -5.67 -0.45
C SER A 502 18.43 -6.60 -0.55
N VAL A 503 17.85 -6.97 0.60
CA VAL A 503 16.66 -7.84 0.66
C VAL A 503 15.46 -7.14 0.01
N TYR A 504 15.23 -5.85 0.27
CA TYR A 504 14.11 -5.11 -0.32
C TYR A 504 14.19 -5.08 -1.85
N MET A 505 15.38 -4.77 -2.39
CA MET A 505 15.61 -4.71 -3.84
C MET A 505 15.58 -6.10 -4.50
N GLY A 506 16.00 -7.16 -3.80
CA GLY A 506 16.01 -8.53 -4.32
C GLY A 506 14.69 -9.31 -4.14
N SER A 507 13.75 -8.83 -3.32
CA SER A 507 12.49 -9.53 -3.03
C SER A 507 11.23 -8.76 -3.38
N VAL A 508 11.10 -7.48 -2.99
CA VAL A 508 9.80 -6.78 -3.03
C VAL A 508 9.74 -5.64 -4.04
N PHE A 509 10.85 -4.91 -4.26
CA PHE A 509 10.89 -3.87 -5.28
C PHE A 509 10.50 -4.36 -6.69
N PRO A 510 10.94 -5.55 -7.18
CA PRO A 510 10.54 -6.06 -8.48
C PRO A 510 9.07 -6.47 -8.54
N LEU A 511 8.51 -6.99 -7.43
CA LEU A 511 7.11 -7.40 -7.34
C LEU A 511 6.16 -6.19 -7.37
N LEU A 512 6.55 -5.08 -6.70
CA LEU A 512 5.74 -3.85 -6.64
C LEU A 512 5.47 -3.22 -8.01
N TYR A 513 6.39 -3.40 -8.96
CA TYR A 513 6.30 -2.86 -10.33
C TYR A 513 6.19 -3.95 -11.41
N SER A 514 5.86 -5.18 -11.03
CA SER A 514 5.60 -6.27 -11.98
C SER A 514 4.26 -6.05 -12.69
N VAL A 515 4.24 -6.22 -14.01
CA VAL A 515 3.01 -6.13 -14.84
C VAL A 515 2.03 -7.25 -14.52
N GLU A 516 2.55 -8.41 -14.11
CA GLU A 516 1.75 -9.59 -13.76
C GLU A 516 1.07 -9.44 -12.38
N MET A 517 1.56 -8.55 -11.52
CA MET A 517 1.04 -8.34 -10.17
C MET A 517 -0.25 -7.49 -10.23
N PRO A 518 -1.45 -8.07 -10.03
CA PRO A 518 -2.67 -7.29 -10.06
C PRO A 518 -2.73 -6.32 -8.86
N ALA A 519 -3.39 -5.19 -9.04
CA ALA A 519 -3.55 -4.19 -7.99
C ALA A 519 -4.21 -4.80 -6.72
N PRO A 520 -3.75 -4.46 -5.51
CA PRO A 520 -4.26 -5.05 -4.28
C PRO A 520 -5.75 -4.73 -4.08
N CYS A 521 -6.59 -5.76 -3.97
CA CYS A 521 -8.02 -5.64 -3.72
C CYS A 521 -8.37 -6.27 -2.36
N TRP A 522 -8.92 -5.48 -1.44
CA TRP A 522 -9.24 -5.95 -0.10
C TRP A 522 -10.36 -7.01 -0.11
N ALA A 523 -10.10 -8.15 0.53
CA ALA A 523 -11.06 -9.24 0.71
C ALA A 523 -11.52 -9.89 -0.61
N ASP A 524 -10.70 -9.78 -1.65
CA ASP A 524 -10.92 -10.47 -2.92
C ASP A 524 -10.05 -11.74 -2.95
N GLU A 525 -10.67 -12.90 -2.71
CA GLU A 525 -9.95 -14.18 -2.61
C GLU A 525 -9.23 -14.56 -3.92
N GLU A 526 -9.78 -14.18 -5.07
CA GLU A 526 -9.18 -14.44 -6.39
C GLU A 526 -7.92 -13.59 -6.57
N VAL A 527 -8.01 -12.27 -6.33
CA VAL A 527 -6.86 -11.35 -6.43
C VAL A 527 -5.81 -11.66 -5.36
N GLU A 528 -6.21 -11.90 -4.11
CA GLU A 528 -5.29 -12.28 -3.03
C GLU A 528 -4.57 -13.61 -3.35
N SER A 529 -5.26 -14.58 -3.96
CA SER A 529 -4.66 -15.86 -4.40
C SER A 529 -3.71 -15.69 -5.59
N GLN A 530 -4.09 -14.90 -6.60
CA GLN A 530 -3.21 -14.58 -7.74
C GLN A 530 -1.93 -13.87 -7.28
N ARG A 531 -2.05 -12.88 -6.38
CA ARG A 531 -0.90 -12.19 -5.81
C ARG A 531 -0.02 -13.13 -4.99
N ALA A 532 -0.60 -13.99 -4.15
CA ALA A 532 0.14 -14.97 -3.38
C ALA A 532 0.90 -15.98 -4.27
N ARG A 533 0.32 -16.42 -5.39
CA ARG A 533 1.00 -17.29 -6.36
C ARG A 533 2.26 -16.63 -6.92
N ILE A 534 2.18 -15.36 -7.33
CA ILE A 534 3.32 -14.60 -7.86
C ILE A 534 4.38 -14.37 -6.77
N ILE A 535 3.97 -13.85 -5.61
CA ILE A 535 4.86 -13.52 -4.48
C ILE A 535 5.67 -14.74 -3.99
N TYR A 536 5.07 -15.93 -4.01
CA TYR A 536 5.69 -17.16 -3.50
C TYR A 536 6.06 -18.18 -4.59
N SER A 537 6.03 -17.80 -5.87
CA SER A 537 6.39 -18.73 -6.96
C SER A 537 7.89 -19.04 -6.92
N PRO A 538 8.30 -20.33 -6.93
CA PRO A 538 9.71 -20.69 -6.99
C PRO A 538 10.38 -20.30 -8.32
N SER A 539 9.61 -20.16 -9.40
CA SER A 539 10.12 -19.74 -10.73
C SER A 539 10.27 -18.23 -10.88
N GLN A 540 9.77 -17.42 -9.93
CA GLN A 540 9.84 -15.96 -9.96
C GLN A 540 10.73 -15.37 -8.87
N LYS A 541 11.85 -16.04 -8.54
CA LYS A 541 12.99 -15.30 -7.99
C LYS A 541 13.45 -14.32 -9.08
N PRO A 542 13.41 -12.99 -8.86
CA PRO A 542 13.78 -12.02 -9.88
C PRO A 542 15.29 -12.00 -10.05
N SER A 543 15.82 -12.91 -10.87
CA SER A 543 17.19 -12.82 -11.36
C SER A 543 17.30 -11.67 -12.37
N VAL A 544 18.51 -11.16 -12.56
CA VAL A 544 18.78 -10.14 -13.60
C VAL A 544 18.44 -10.70 -14.99
N GLU A 545 18.59 -12.00 -15.20
CA GLU A 545 18.26 -12.67 -16.47
C GLU A 545 16.75 -12.71 -16.73
N THR A 546 15.93 -13.07 -15.72
CA THR A 546 14.46 -13.03 -15.83
C THR A 546 13.97 -11.59 -16.02
N LEU A 547 14.56 -10.61 -15.32
CA LEU A 547 14.21 -9.19 -15.45
C LEU A 547 14.65 -8.55 -16.78
N LEU A 548 15.53 -9.19 -17.55
CA LEU A 548 15.98 -8.74 -18.88
C LEU A 548 15.50 -9.67 -20.01
N SER A 549 14.68 -10.68 -19.70
CA SER A 549 14.15 -11.63 -20.67
C SER A 549 13.13 -10.96 -21.59
N SER A 550 13.29 -11.13 -22.90
CA SER A 550 12.32 -10.66 -23.91
C SER A 550 10.96 -11.36 -23.84
N GLN A 551 10.84 -12.42 -23.02
CA GLN A 551 9.59 -13.13 -22.77
C GLN A 551 8.75 -12.48 -21.65
N CYS A 552 9.36 -11.62 -20.82
CA CYS A 552 8.66 -10.95 -19.73
C CYS A 552 8.00 -9.65 -20.19
N SER A 553 6.82 -9.37 -19.66
CA SER A 553 6.14 -8.09 -19.90
C SER A 553 6.62 -7.04 -18.89
N HIS A 554 7.06 -5.89 -19.37
CA HIS A 554 7.64 -4.82 -18.55
C HIS A 554 6.84 -3.53 -18.66
N GLN A 555 6.61 -2.87 -17.52
CA GLN A 555 6.09 -1.51 -17.51
C GLN A 555 7.22 -0.54 -17.87
N ALA A 556 6.89 0.55 -18.57
CA ALA A 556 7.84 1.63 -18.81
C ALA A 556 8.33 2.20 -17.47
N PHE A 557 9.66 2.30 -17.30
CA PHE A 557 10.28 2.84 -16.11
C PHE A 557 9.82 4.28 -15.84
N ASP A 558 9.35 4.55 -14.63
CA ASP A 558 9.03 5.89 -14.15
C ASP A 558 10.10 6.32 -13.14
N ILE A 559 10.69 7.50 -13.36
CA ILE A 559 11.75 8.05 -12.51
C ILE A 559 11.29 8.21 -11.05
N THR A 560 9.98 8.36 -10.79
CA THR A 560 9.41 8.42 -9.44
C THR A 560 9.60 7.13 -8.63
N GLN A 561 9.79 5.98 -9.28
CA GLN A 561 10.06 4.69 -8.61
C GLN A 561 11.39 4.68 -7.84
N VAL A 562 12.34 5.54 -8.22
CA VAL A 562 13.67 5.64 -7.61
C VAL A 562 13.93 7.00 -6.98
N THR A 563 12.95 7.90 -6.98
CA THR A 563 13.14 9.31 -6.63
C THR A 563 12.24 9.72 -5.47
N TYR A 564 12.85 9.96 -4.32
CA TYR A 564 12.18 10.46 -3.13
C TYR A 564 12.16 12.00 -3.14
N ASP A 565 10.95 12.56 -3.21
CA ASP A 565 10.70 13.99 -3.03
C ASP A 565 10.29 14.26 -1.57
N LEU A 566 11.17 14.95 -0.84
CA LEU A 566 10.91 15.34 0.54
C LEU A 566 9.72 16.31 0.68
N ILE A 567 9.50 17.20 -0.29
CA ILE A 567 8.49 18.27 -0.20
C ILE A 567 7.09 17.68 -0.30
N SER A 568 6.86 16.74 -1.21
CA SER A 568 5.55 16.06 -1.31
C SER A 568 5.35 14.94 -0.30
N SER A 569 6.42 14.37 0.26
CA SER A 569 6.35 13.27 1.21
C SER A 569 6.19 13.71 2.67
N ALA A 570 6.80 14.82 3.08
CA ALA A 570 6.84 15.23 4.49
C ALA A 570 5.47 15.69 5.01
N GLN A 571 5.21 15.40 6.29
CA GLN A 571 4.04 15.93 7.00
C GLN A 571 4.31 17.33 7.55
N HIS A 572 3.25 18.14 7.63
CA HIS A 572 3.24 19.47 8.26
C HIS A 572 2.46 19.46 9.59
#